data_AF-A0A7S0BDP6-F1
#
_entry.id   AF-A0A7S0BDP6-F1
#
_cell.length_a   1.000
_cell.length_b   1.000
_cell.length_c   1.000
_cell.angle_alpha   90.00
_cell.angle_beta   90.00
_cell.angle_gamma   90.00
#
_symmetry.space_group_name_H-M   'P 1'
#
loop_
_entity.id
_entity.type
_entity.pdbx_description
1 polymer ?
#
loop_
_entity_poly.entity_id
_entity_poly.type
_entity_poly.pdbx_seq_one_letter_code
_entity_poly.pdbx_strand_id
1 'polypeptide(L)'
;AGHDYNARIVSLRNHSGISWCGRAILVDVEYVNGEREENVNVKRVRPVAIWEPEDVVAVRISGQWWKGVVAKVFPHREISDMRFEVRLHDRTVTVPFVDLRQEYSGSGR
;
A
#
# COMPACT_ATOMS: atom_id res chain seq x y z
N ALA A 1 -10.01 16.47 -12.05
CA ALA A 1 -8.66 15.92 -11.85
C ALA A 1 -8.82 14.72 -10.93
N GLY A 2 -8.31 13.55 -11.30
CA GLY A 2 -8.39 12.38 -10.44
C GLY A 2 -7.40 12.54 -9.29
N HIS A 3 -7.88 12.49 -8.06
CA HIS A 3 -7.02 12.45 -6.88
C HIS A 3 -6.62 11.00 -6.65
N ASP A 4 -5.32 10.72 -6.58
CA ASP A 4 -4.81 9.37 -6.30
C ASP A 4 -4.78 9.17 -4.78
N TYR A 5 -5.63 8.26 -4.28
CA TYR A 5 -5.76 7.96 -2.85
C TYR A 5 -5.24 6.56 -2.52
N ASN A 6 -4.73 6.40 -1.29
CA ASN A 6 -4.47 5.08 -0.73
C ASN A 6 -5.78 4.37 -0.46
N ALA A 7 -5.89 3.14 -0.95
CA ALA A 7 -7.10 2.36 -0.89
C ALA A 7 -6.79 0.88 -0.72
N ARG A 8 -7.60 0.18 0.06
CA ARG A 8 -7.56 -1.28 0.15
C ARG A 8 -8.41 -1.91 -0.95
N ILE A 9 -7.91 -2.97 -1.55
CA ILE A 9 -8.71 -3.79 -2.48
C ILE A 9 -9.69 -4.60 -1.64
N VAL A 10 -10.99 -4.31 -1.80
CA VAL A 10 -12.06 -5.01 -1.07
C VAL A 10 -12.57 -6.20 -1.88
N SER A 11 -12.62 -6.07 -3.20
CA SER A 11 -12.98 -7.17 -4.08
C SER A 11 -12.37 -7.02 -5.47
N LEU A 12 -11.96 -8.14 -6.06
CA LEU A 12 -11.51 -8.22 -7.45
C LEU A 12 -12.65 -8.76 -8.31
N ARG A 13 -12.82 -8.20 -9.50
CA ARG A 13 -13.93 -8.54 -10.41
C ARG A 13 -13.43 -8.77 -11.84
N ASN A 14 -14.02 -9.74 -12.51
CA ASN A 14 -13.94 -9.89 -13.97
C ASN A 14 -15.23 -9.31 -14.61
N HIS A 15 -15.37 -9.41 -15.94
CA HIS A 15 -16.56 -8.94 -16.65
C HIS A 15 -17.88 -9.62 -16.22
N SER A 16 -17.80 -10.73 -15.48
CA SER A 16 -18.93 -11.60 -15.12
C SER A 16 -19.32 -11.49 -13.64
N GLY A 17 -18.52 -10.81 -12.80
CA GLY A 17 -18.75 -10.73 -11.35
C GLY A 17 -17.45 -10.74 -10.53
N ILE A 18 -17.56 -11.12 -9.25
CA ILE A 18 -16.42 -11.21 -8.32
C ILE A 18 -15.54 -12.42 -8.68
N SER A 19 -14.23 -12.21 -8.73
CA SER A 19 -13.23 -13.20 -9.13
C SER A 19 -11.94 -13.03 -8.34
N TRP A 20 -11.48 -14.09 -7.67
CA TRP A 20 -10.21 -14.12 -6.91
C TRP A 20 -9.07 -14.73 -7.75
N CYS A 21 -8.87 -14.25 -8.98
CA CYS A 21 -7.81 -14.76 -9.85
C CYS A 21 -7.22 -13.66 -10.74
N GLY A 22 -6.03 -13.90 -11.31
CA GLY A 22 -5.26 -12.94 -12.13
C GLY A 22 -5.92 -12.46 -13.43
N ARG A 23 -7.18 -12.83 -13.70
CA ARG A 23 -8.00 -12.35 -14.83
C ARG A 23 -8.94 -11.20 -14.43
N ALA A 24 -8.83 -10.67 -13.21
CA ALA A 24 -9.59 -9.51 -12.79
C ALA A 24 -9.25 -8.28 -13.64
N ILE A 25 -10.27 -7.51 -14.02
CA ILE A 25 -10.15 -6.27 -14.80
C ILE A 25 -10.75 -5.05 -14.09
N LEU A 26 -11.49 -5.28 -13.02
CA LEU A 26 -12.09 -4.27 -12.15
C LEU A 26 -11.79 -4.60 -10.69
N VAL A 27 -11.77 -3.57 -9.85
CA VAL A 27 -11.54 -3.69 -8.42
C VAL A 27 -12.41 -2.69 -7.66
N ASP A 28 -13.00 -3.13 -6.56
CA ASP A 28 -13.60 -2.21 -5.60
C ASP A 28 -12.52 -1.82 -4.60
N VAL A 29 -12.39 -0.52 -4.39
CA VAL A 29 -11.42 0.04 -3.46
C VAL A 29 -12.13 0.75 -2.33
N GLU A 30 -11.63 0.58 -1.12
CA GLU A 30 -12.03 1.38 0.04
C GLU A 30 -10.85 2.24 0.44
N TYR A 31 -11.08 3.55 0.35
CA TYR A 31 -10.12 4.56 0.70
C TYR A 31 -9.92 4.61 2.20
N VAL A 32 -8.74 5.08 2.62
CA VAL A 32 -8.40 5.22 4.05
C VAL A 32 -9.32 6.19 4.82
N ASN A 33 -10.06 7.04 4.13
CA ASN A 33 -11.09 7.92 4.72
C ASN A 33 -12.46 7.21 4.89
N GLY A 34 -12.56 5.93 4.54
CA GLY A 34 -13.79 5.12 4.59
C GLY A 34 -14.68 5.24 3.35
N GLU A 35 -14.33 6.08 2.37
CA GLU A 35 -15.07 6.16 1.10
C GLU A 35 -14.82 4.92 0.25
N ARG A 36 -15.83 4.51 -0.52
CA ARG A 36 -15.75 3.34 -1.39
C ARG A 36 -15.93 3.76 -2.85
N GLU A 37 -15.02 3.31 -3.71
CA GLU A 37 -15.17 3.42 -5.16
C GLU A 37 -15.25 2.01 -5.76
N GLU A 38 -16.30 1.78 -6.54
CA GLU A 38 -16.57 0.49 -7.16
C GLU A 38 -16.15 0.47 -8.62
N ASN A 39 -15.77 -0.71 -9.12
CA ASN A 39 -15.44 -0.92 -10.53
C ASN A 39 -14.27 -0.06 -11.04
N VAL A 40 -13.26 0.18 -10.20
CA VAL A 40 -12.02 0.84 -10.63
C VAL A 40 -11.28 -0.10 -11.57
N ASN A 41 -10.84 0.39 -12.73
CA ASN A 41 -10.04 -0.42 -13.64
C ASN A 41 -8.69 -0.78 -12.96
N VAL A 42 -8.30 -2.06 -12.94
CA VAL A 42 -7.04 -2.46 -12.26
C VAL A 42 -5.81 -1.77 -12.87
N LYS A 43 -5.86 -1.35 -14.15
CA LYS A 43 -4.79 -0.54 -14.77
C LYS A 43 -4.66 0.87 -14.18
N ARG A 44 -5.74 1.41 -13.59
CA ARG A 44 -5.73 2.68 -12.84
C ARG A 44 -5.20 2.50 -11.43
N VAL A 45 -5.23 1.28 -10.90
CA VAL A 45 -4.60 0.94 -9.63
C VAL A 45 -3.12 0.67 -9.90
N ARG A 46 -2.30 1.71 -9.82
CA ARG A 46 -0.85 1.53 -9.66
C ARG A 46 -0.61 0.73 -8.37
N PRO A 47 0.50 -0.01 -8.20
CA PRO A 47 0.71 -0.78 -6.98
C PRO A 47 0.66 0.14 -5.76
N VAL A 48 -0.51 0.20 -5.14
CA VAL A 48 -0.76 0.82 -3.85
C VAL A 48 -0.22 -0.20 -2.88
N ALA A 49 1.02 0.01 -2.43
CA ALA A 49 1.49 -0.71 -1.26
C ALA A 49 0.62 -0.22 -0.10
N ILE A 50 -0.36 -1.02 0.28
CA ILE A 50 -1.12 -0.81 1.50
C ILE A 50 -0.24 -1.38 2.59
N TRP A 51 0.43 -0.50 3.31
CA TRP A 51 1.23 -0.91 4.45
C TRP A 51 0.34 -0.97 5.68
N GLU A 52 0.25 -2.13 6.29
CA GLU A 52 -0.34 -2.35 7.60
C GLU A 52 0.77 -2.46 8.65
N PRO A 53 0.47 -2.21 9.93
CA PRO A 53 1.37 -2.62 11.00
C PRO A 53 1.78 -4.09 10.79
N GLU A 54 3.05 -4.39 11.07
CA GLU A 54 3.69 -5.71 10.89
C GLU A 54 4.14 -6.04 9.46
N ASP A 55 3.81 -5.23 8.46
CA ASP A 55 4.35 -5.41 7.11
C ASP A 55 5.87 -5.22 7.06
N VAL A 56 6.53 -6.11 6.30
CA VAL A 56 7.98 -6.05 6.06
C VAL A 56 8.28 -5.05 4.93
N VAL A 57 9.14 -4.09 5.23
CA VAL A 57 9.48 -2.99 4.34
C VAL A 57 10.98 -2.72 4.34
N ALA A 58 11.43 -1.98 3.33
CA ALA A 58 12.72 -1.30 3.32
C ALA A 58 12.51 0.21 3.41
N VAL A 59 13.29 0.87 4.25
CA VAL A 59 13.32 2.34 4.43
C VAL A 59 14.62 2.94 3.92
N ARG A 60 14.54 4.07 3.22
CA ARG A 60 15.72 4.80 2.72
C ARG A 60 16.24 5.78 3.76
N ILE A 61 17.47 5.58 4.24
CA ILE A 61 18.16 6.44 5.20
C ILE A 61 19.55 6.77 4.67
N SER A 62 19.84 8.06 4.52
CA SER A 62 21.14 8.56 4.01
C SER A 62 21.55 7.90 2.68
N GLY A 63 20.59 7.68 1.78
CA GLY A 63 20.82 7.06 0.47
C GLY A 63 20.91 5.53 0.46
N GLN A 64 20.80 4.87 1.61
CA GLN A 64 20.85 3.41 1.73
C GLN A 64 19.50 2.83 2.17
N TRP A 65 19.20 1.61 1.74
CA TRP A 65 17.96 0.91 2.08
C TRP A 65 18.17 -0.03 3.27
N TRP A 66 17.34 0.09 4.29
CA TRP A 66 17.39 -0.69 5.53
C TRP A 66 16.10 -1.46 5.71
N LYS A 67 16.18 -2.75 6.04
CA LYS A 67 14.98 -3.55 6.32
C LYS A 67 14.38 -3.18 7.67
N GLY A 68 13.05 -3.20 7.73
CA GLY A 68 12.29 -2.92 8.94
C GLY A 68 10.87 -3.47 8.85
N VAL A 69 10.11 -3.16 9.89
CA VAL A 69 8.71 -3.53 10.03
C VAL A 69 7.89 -2.29 10.35
N VAL A 70 6.77 -2.11 9.66
CA VAL A 70 5.86 -1.00 9.94
C VAL A 70 5.27 -1.16 11.33
N ALA A 71 5.43 -0.16 12.18
CA ALA A 71 4.87 -0.13 13.52
C ALA A 71 3.57 0.66 13.58
N LYS A 72 3.50 1.78 12.87
CA LYS A 72 2.31 2.64 12.78
C LYS A 72 2.25 3.34 11.43
N VAL A 73 1.02 3.62 11.01
CA VAL A 73 0.69 4.41 9.82
C VAL A 73 -0.04 5.66 10.28
N PHE A 74 0.44 6.83 9.87
CA PHE A 74 -0.21 8.12 10.12
C PHE A 74 -0.94 8.54 8.85
N PRO A 75 -2.28 8.40 8.80
CA PRO A 75 -3.04 8.69 7.59
C PRO A 75 -3.03 10.18 7.27
N HIS A 76 -3.02 10.50 5.98
CA HIS A 76 -3.23 11.85 5.47
C HIS A 76 -4.12 11.80 4.22
N ARG A 77 -4.72 12.93 3.85
CA ARG A 77 -5.56 13.02 2.64
C ARG A 77 -4.77 12.81 1.35
N GLU A 78 -3.48 13.15 1.37
CA GLU A 78 -2.56 13.03 0.24
C GLU A 78 -1.47 12.00 0.55
N ILE A 79 -1.15 11.14 -0.42
CA ILE A 79 -0.15 10.06 -0.27
C ILE A 79 1.26 10.60 0.00
N SER A 80 1.62 11.72 -0.61
CA SER A 80 2.89 12.43 -0.41
C SER A 80 3.11 12.85 1.05
N ASP A 81 2.03 13.08 1.77
CA ASP A 81 2.04 13.55 3.16
C ASP A 81 1.86 12.42 4.17
N MET A 82 1.59 11.20 3.72
CA MET A 82 1.50 10.04 4.60
C MET A 82 2.86 9.78 5.27
N ARG A 83 2.81 9.41 6.56
CA ARG A 83 4.00 9.11 7.37
C ARG A 83 3.89 7.75 8.00
N PHE A 84 5.03 7.11 8.19
CA PHE A 84 5.12 5.74 8.69
C PHE A 84 6.17 5.68 9.79
N GLU A 85 5.81 5.09 10.91
CA GLU A 85 6.76 4.70 11.96
C GLU A 85 7.27 3.29 11.62
N VAL A 86 8.55 3.14 11.36
CA VAL A 86 9.19 1.88 10.99
C VAL A 86 10.22 1.49 12.04
N ARG A 87 10.10 0.26 12.54
CA ARG A 87 11.07 -0.36 13.45
C ARG A 87 12.19 -1.02 12.64
N LEU A 88 13.40 -0.55 12.86
CA LEU A 88 14.64 -1.15 12.38
C LEU A 88 15.25 -1.99 13.51
N HIS A 89 16.40 -2.62 13.23
CA HIS A 89 17.07 -3.48 14.19
C HIS A 89 17.52 -2.78 15.49
N ASP A 90 17.77 -1.47 15.44
CA ASP A 90 18.45 -0.67 16.48
C ASP A 90 17.64 0.54 16.93
N ARG A 91 16.66 0.96 16.13
CA ARG A 91 15.89 2.20 16.37
C ARG A 91 14.56 2.19 15.63
N THR A 92 13.76 3.20 15.93
CA THR A 92 12.53 3.50 15.20
C THR A 92 12.71 4.81 14.42
N VAL A 93 12.20 4.87 13.20
CA VAL A 93 12.26 6.07 12.34
C VAL A 93 10.88 6.42 11.79
N THR A 94 10.60 7.71 11.63
CA THR A 94 9.41 8.20 10.94
C THR A 94 9.79 8.67 9.54
N VAL A 95 9.16 8.13 8.51
CA VAL A 95 9.51 8.40 7.10
C VAL A 95 8.29 8.66 6.21
N PRO A 96 8.45 9.42 5.12
CA PRO A 96 7.40 9.61 4.12
C PRO A 96 7.26 8.39 3.20
N PHE A 97 6.13 8.33 2.48
CA PHE A 97 5.84 7.30 1.47
C PHE A 97 7.01 7.07 0.49
N VAL A 98 7.62 8.16 0.00
CA VAL A 98 8.68 8.10 -1.03
C VAL A 98 9.97 7.43 -0.56
N ASP A 99 10.17 7.30 0.75
CA ASP A 99 11.33 6.65 1.35
C ASP A 99 11.03 5.22 1.80
N LEU A 100 9.89 4.65 1.37
CA LEU A 100 9.50 3.28 1.65
C LEU A 100 9.36 2.42 0.41
N ARG A 101 9.70 1.15 0.57
CA ARG A 101 9.49 0.10 -0.42
C ARG A 101 8.98 -1.15 0.28
N GLN A 102 7.92 -1.76 -0.24
CA GLN A 102 7.43 -3.04 0.28
C GLN A 102 8.41 -4.16 -0.08
N GLU A 103 8.73 -5.02 0.88
CA GLU A 103 9.57 -6.18 0.67
C GLU A 103 8.67 -7.42 0.71
N TYR A 104 8.45 -8.03 -0.45
CA TYR A 104 7.77 -9.32 -0.49
C TYR A 104 8.77 -10.37 -0.02
N SER A 105 8.49 -11.00 1.12
CA SER A 105 9.11 -12.28 1.44
C SER A 105 8.65 -13.26 0.36
N GLY A 106 9.54 -13.55 -0.59
CA GLY A 106 9.37 -14.67 -1.50
C GLY A 106 9.36 -15.97 -0.70
N SER A 107 8.20 -16.37 -0.18
CA SER A 107 7.90 -17.76 0.05
C SER A 107 7.21 -18.26 -1.22
N GLY A 108 8.00 -18.85 -2.11
CA GLY A 108 7.45 -19.66 -3.18
C GLY A 108 6.54 -20.73 -2.61
N ARG A 109 5.36 -20.86 -3.19
CA ARG A 109 4.68 -22.12 -3.48
C ARG A 109 3.59 -21.87 -4.51
#